data_AF-A0A939IE05-F1
#
_entry.id   AF-A0A939IE05-F1
#
_cell.length_a   1.000
_cell.length_b   1.000
_cell.length_c   1.000
_cell.angle_alpha   90.00
_cell.angle_beta   90.00
_cell.angle_gamma   90.00
#
_symmetry.space_group_name_H-M   'P 1'
#
loop_
_entity.id
_entity.type
_entity.pdbx_description
1 polymer ?
#
loop_
_entity_poly.entity_id
_entity_poly.type
_entity_poly.pdbx_seq_one_letter_code
_entity_poly.pdbx_strand_id
1 'polypeptide(L)'
;MQYLPIIFVRGYAGTQKDVEQTVDDPFYGFNSGSTHIRVDEKENPQKFFFESPLLRLMTDHGYQPIVDNQNVSNQIKRLSDQLHKTIWIYRFYDISTPSFGSSSVVRQEMEEIAKGLRDRIQKVKETTGADKIYLVAHSMGGLVCRSLIQKIYPEQGEQAADHIDKFFTYATPHGGIYFEVGSGLLESLRDRFKLNNSDDFGPQRMYQYLTPDIKPKDELPDNFQLEKLQNIENAFSPNRVFSLIGTNAHDYEEAFGLSRNVVGVKSDGLVQIDKAYIIGSHRAYVHRSHGGRYGILNSEEGYQNLQRFLFGDIQVKLSLSNVELKDLDKNFYQLETRVALRGLPIPIYEQAIAHYCPITQELTRTDKPVPLFTAFLIPRNSVSDDNTCRYALRLALHSFTKQETNWLRDHHLDQVPVWSDYLITDVAESNSTYEAKYSWNSDKKEPVTKLNPTSESTSGVYVAYVSLPERGQKVLGTNAAVRLEISQWQ
;
A
#
# COMPACT_ATOMS: atom_id res chain seq x y z
N MET A 1 -2.81 21.63 -2.19
CA MET A 1 -3.76 20.65 -1.62
C MET A 1 -5.18 20.83 -2.11
N GLN A 2 -5.71 19.77 -2.70
CA GLN A 2 -7.14 19.55 -2.78
C GLN A 2 -7.54 18.62 -1.63
N TYR A 3 -8.61 18.96 -0.91
CA TYR A 3 -9.22 18.09 0.10
C TYR A 3 -10.57 17.66 -0.44
N LEU A 4 -10.85 16.35 -0.39
CA LEU A 4 -12.11 15.76 -0.81
C LEU A 4 -12.66 14.86 0.31
N PRO A 5 -13.99 14.63 0.33
CA PRO A 5 -14.58 13.65 1.24
C PRO A 5 -13.89 12.29 1.10
N ILE A 6 -13.62 11.64 2.24
CA ILE A 6 -13.06 10.29 2.28
C ILE A 6 -14.18 9.31 2.57
N ILE A 7 -14.25 8.22 1.81
CA ILE A 7 -15.08 7.07 2.14
C ILE A 7 -14.16 5.90 2.51
N PHE A 8 -14.34 5.43 3.74
CA PHE A 8 -13.67 4.27 4.27
C PHE A 8 -14.46 3.00 3.99
N VAL A 9 -13.79 2.01 3.39
CA VAL A 9 -14.39 0.72 3.02
C VAL A 9 -13.54 -0.41 3.60
N ARG A 10 -13.98 -0.99 4.71
CA ARG A 10 -13.27 -2.10 5.38
C ARG A 10 -14.10 -3.36 5.24
N GLY A 11 -13.44 -4.44 4.82
CA GLY A 11 -14.06 -5.75 4.68
C GLY A 11 -13.14 -6.85 5.19
N TYR A 12 -13.73 -7.89 5.77
CA TYR A 12 -13.06 -9.09 6.26
C TYR A 12 -13.65 -10.34 5.64
N ALA A 13 -12.76 -11.30 5.36
CA ALA A 13 -13.12 -12.67 5.01
C ALA A 13 -13.30 -13.56 6.26
N GLY A 14 -13.75 -12.96 7.37
CA GLY A 14 -13.81 -13.60 8.69
C GLY A 14 -15.12 -14.32 8.98
N THR A 15 -15.15 -14.95 10.15
CA THR A 15 -16.33 -15.64 10.70
C THR A 15 -17.47 -14.66 10.98
N GLN A 16 -18.68 -15.17 11.22
CA GLN A 16 -19.81 -14.32 11.63
C GLN A 16 -19.50 -13.53 12.91
N LYS A 17 -18.72 -14.11 13.83
CA LYS A 17 -18.27 -13.44 15.06
C LYS A 17 -17.37 -12.24 14.78
N ASP A 18 -16.50 -12.32 13.76
CA ASP A 18 -15.62 -11.21 13.38
C ASP A 18 -16.43 -10.07 12.74
N VAL A 19 -17.48 -10.42 12.00
CA VAL A 19 -18.47 -9.45 11.49
C VAL A 19 -19.19 -8.77 12.65
N GLU A 20 -19.68 -9.53 13.63
CA GLU A 20 -20.35 -8.99 14.84
C GLU A 20 -19.44 -8.01 15.61
N GLN A 21 -18.18 -8.37 15.86
CA GLN A 21 -17.22 -7.46 16.50
C GLN A 21 -16.95 -6.20 15.68
N THR A 22 -16.98 -6.31 14.34
CA THR A 22 -16.76 -5.17 13.46
C THR A 22 -17.95 -4.22 13.46
N VAL A 23 -19.18 -4.73 13.46
CA VAL A 23 -20.40 -3.90 13.45
C VAL A 23 -20.63 -3.19 14.77
N ASP A 24 -20.15 -3.74 15.89
CA ASP A 24 -20.22 -3.10 17.20
C ASP A 24 -19.36 -1.82 17.29
N ASP A 25 -18.34 -1.68 16.44
CA ASP A 25 -17.52 -0.48 16.35
C ASP A 25 -18.11 0.51 15.34
N PRO A 26 -18.50 1.75 15.73
CA PRO A 26 -19.07 2.74 14.81
C PRO A 26 -18.15 3.10 13.63
N PHE A 27 -16.84 2.96 13.78
CA PHE A 27 -15.86 3.29 12.76
C PHE A 27 -15.27 2.09 12.04
N TYR A 28 -15.81 0.89 12.26
CA TYR A 28 -15.23 -0.36 11.75
C TYR A 28 -13.71 -0.35 11.99
N GLY A 29 -13.21 -0.09 13.20
CA GLY A 29 -11.79 -0.17 13.57
C GLY A 29 -10.84 0.86 12.97
N PHE A 30 -11.28 1.82 12.15
CA PHE A 30 -10.40 2.91 11.69
C PHE A 30 -9.97 3.87 12.81
N ASN A 31 -10.68 3.86 13.94
CA ASN A 31 -10.37 4.51 15.21
C ASN A 31 -9.41 3.69 16.09
N SER A 32 -9.04 2.47 15.67
CA SER A 32 -8.16 1.61 16.45
C SER A 32 -6.69 2.00 16.22
N GLY A 33 -6.00 2.33 17.31
CA GLY A 33 -4.57 2.59 17.33
C GLY A 33 -3.74 1.33 17.56
N SER A 34 -2.46 1.52 17.86
CA SER A 34 -1.56 0.44 18.28
C SER A 34 -0.61 0.91 19.38
N THR A 35 -0.15 -0.04 20.19
CA THR A 35 0.88 0.19 21.22
C THR A 35 2.01 -0.81 21.04
N HIS A 36 3.19 -0.29 20.76
CA HIS A 36 4.41 -1.05 20.57
C HIS A 36 5.40 -0.77 21.69
N ILE A 37 6.35 -1.69 21.86
CA ILE A 37 7.46 -1.52 22.77
C ILE A 37 8.69 -1.14 21.95
N ARG A 38 9.36 -0.06 22.36
CA ARG A 38 10.73 0.27 21.97
C ARG A 38 11.63 0.13 23.19
N VAL A 39 12.93 0.17 23.00
CA VAL A 39 13.90 0.02 24.08
C VAL A 39 14.72 1.30 24.17
N ASP A 40 14.89 1.84 25.38
CA ASP A 40 15.76 3.00 25.62
C ASP A 40 17.24 2.61 25.77
N GLU A 41 18.10 3.61 25.99
CA GLU A 41 19.54 3.41 26.18
C GLU A 41 19.91 2.49 27.37
N LYS A 42 18.98 2.27 28.31
CA LYS A 42 19.15 1.44 29.51
C LYS A 42 18.42 0.10 29.38
N GLU A 43 18.05 -0.28 28.17
CA GLU A 43 17.30 -1.50 27.87
C GLU A 43 15.88 -1.56 28.46
N ASN A 44 15.33 -0.42 28.91
CA ASN A 44 13.97 -0.42 29.46
C ASN A 44 12.93 -0.37 28.34
N PRO A 45 11.84 -1.16 28.44
CA PRO A 45 10.68 -1.06 27.56
C PRO A 45 10.01 0.32 27.63
N GLN A 46 10.04 1.05 26.53
CA GLN A 46 9.32 2.30 26.31
C GLN A 46 8.08 2.06 25.45
N LYS A 47 6.97 2.71 25.81
CA LYS A 47 5.71 2.61 25.06
C LYS A 47 5.74 3.56 23.88
N PHE A 48 5.50 3.03 22.69
CA PHE A 48 5.27 3.80 21.48
C PHE A 48 3.80 3.65 21.08
N PHE A 49 3.09 4.76 20.96
CA PHE A 49 1.67 4.78 20.63
C PHE A 49 1.48 5.32 19.22
N PHE A 50 0.55 4.70 18.51
CA PHE A 50 -0.05 5.26 17.32
C PHE A 50 -1.56 5.36 17.54
N GLU A 51 -2.13 6.55 17.34
CA GLU A 51 -3.47 6.88 17.83
C GLU A 51 -4.59 6.27 17.00
N SER A 52 -4.38 6.12 15.68
CA SER A 52 -5.26 5.55 14.64
C SER A 52 -5.26 6.45 13.40
N PRO A 53 -5.50 5.90 12.20
CA PRO A 53 -5.62 6.74 10.99
C PRO A 53 -6.77 7.74 11.10
N LEU A 54 -7.90 7.38 11.72
CA LEU A 54 -9.03 8.30 11.89
C LEU A 54 -8.65 9.52 12.75
N LEU A 55 -8.10 9.28 13.95
CA LEU A 55 -7.74 10.38 14.86
C LEU A 55 -6.67 11.28 14.25
N ARG A 56 -5.72 10.70 13.51
CA ARG A 56 -4.68 11.46 12.82
C ARG A 56 -5.23 12.29 11.66
N LEU A 57 -6.18 11.79 10.86
CA LEU A 57 -6.85 12.62 9.86
C LEU A 57 -7.62 13.79 10.49
N MET A 58 -8.24 13.58 11.65
CA MET A 58 -8.93 14.65 12.39
C MET A 58 -7.95 15.71 12.89
N THR A 59 -6.86 15.29 13.51
CA THR A 59 -5.89 16.18 14.18
C THR A 59 -4.92 16.85 13.21
N ASP A 60 -4.38 16.11 12.24
CA ASP A 60 -3.38 16.63 11.30
C ASP A 60 -3.99 17.40 10.12
N HIS A 61 -5.25 17.08 9.75
CA HIS A 61 -5.88 17.63 8.54
C HIS A 61 -7.25 18.27 8.77
N GLY A 62 -7.81 18.16 9.98
CA GLY A 62 -9.10 18.76 10.33
C GLY A 62 -10.30 17.98 9.78
N TYR A 63 -10.14 16.72 9.38
CA TYR A 63 -11.25 15.90 8.90
C TYR A 63 -12.28 15.63 10.01
N GLN A 64 -13.55 15.50 9.63
CA GLN A 64 -14.66 15.29 10.56
C GLN A 64 -15.40 14.00 10.19
N PRO A 65 -15.48 13.01 11.10
CA PRO A 65 -16.27 11.82 10.85
C PRO A 65 -17.76 12.14 10.83
N ILE A 66 -18.46 11.60 9.83
CA ILE A 66 -19.92 11.61 9.76
C ILE A 66 -20.42 10.23 10.15
N VAL A 67 -21.17 10.19 11.26
CA VAL A 67 -21.80 8.95 11.73
C VAL A 67 -23.23 8.92 11.19
N ASP A 68 -23.56 7.89 10.42
CA ASP A 68 -24.90 7.66 9.86
C ASP A 68 -25.91 7.32 10.95
N ASN A 69 -26.45 8.36 11.58
CA ASN A 69 -27.57 8.28 12.50
C ASN A 69 -28.66 9.29 12.10
N GLN A 70 -29.75 9.35 12.86
CA GLN A 70 -30.86 10.28 12.57
C GLN A 70 -30.46 11.78 12.58
N ASN A 71 -29.23 12.11 12.96
CA ASN A 71 -28.71 13.48 13.08
C ASN A 71 -27.68 13.88 12.01
N VAL A 72 -27.49 13.13 10.92
CA VAL A 72 -26.53 13.50 9.85
C VAL A 72 -26.75 14.95 9.38
N SER A 73 -28.00 15.36 9.17
CA SER A 73 -28.33 16.74 8.78
C SER A 73 -27.84 17.80 9.77
N ASN A 74 -27.84 17.49 11.07
CA ASN A 74 -27.34 18.39 12.12
C ASN A 74 -25.81 18.40 12.17
N GLN A 75 -25.16 17.25 11.94
CA GLN A 75 -23.71 17.16 11.82
C GLN A 75 -23.22 18.01 10.63
N ILE A 76 -23.84 17.83 9.46
CA ILE A 76 -23.52 18.57 8.23
C ILE A 76 -23.74 20.08 8.41
N LYS A 77 -24.85 20.51 9.03
CA LYS A 77 -25.11 21.94 9.31
C LYS A 77 -24.01 22.60 10.16
N ARG A 78 -23.38 21.86 11.08
CA ARG A 78 -22.30 22.39 11.94
C ARG A 78 -20.98 22.56 11.20
N LEU A 79 -20.80 21.89 10.06
CA LEU A 79 -19.55 21.89 9.31
C LEU A 79 -19.40 23.07 8.35
N SER A 80 -20.50 23.76 8.02
CA SER A 80 -20.60 24.90 7.09
C SER A 80 -19.66 24.80 5.86
N ASP A 81 -18.41 25.25 6.01
CA ASP A 81 -17.40 25.44 4.96
C ASP A 81 -16.39 24.27 4.85
N GLN A 82 -16.49 23.27 5.75
CA GLN A 82 -15.58 22.12 5.83
C GLN A 82 -16.17 20.82 5.28
N LEU A 83 -17.22 20.92 4.45
CA LEU A 83 -17.89 19.73 3.85
C LEU A 83 -16.97 18.89 2.96
N HIS A 84 -15.89 19.48 2.45
CA HIS A 84 -14.86 18.78 1.69
C HIS A 84 -13.88 17.97 2.57
N LYS A 85 -13.95 18.12 3.91
CA LYS A 85 -13.13 17.40 4.91
C LYS A 85 -13.97 16.45 5.76
N THR A 86 -14.85 15.69 5.13
CA THR A 86 -15.68 14.70 5.83
C THR A 86 -15.14 13.28 5.65
N ILE A 87 -15.26 12.44 6.68
CA ILE A 87 -14.98 11.00 6.62
C ILE A 87 -16.29 10.24 6.77
N TRP A 88 -16.55 9.33 5.85
CA TRP A 88 -17.75 8.50 5.84
C TRP A 88 -17.35 7.04 5.90
N ILE A 89 -17.98 6.26 6.77
CA ILE A 89 -17.76 4.81 6.84
C ILE A 89 -18.82 4.12 5.99
N TYR A 90 -18.41 3.25 5.07
CA TYR A 90 -19.35 2.40 4.33
C TYR A 90 -19.56 1.09 5.10
N ARG A 91 -20.64 1.06 5.88
CA ARG A 91 -20.96 0.01 6.85
C ARG A 91 -21.81 -1.13 6.26
N PHE A 92 -21.29 -1.80 5.24
CA PHE A 92 -22.08 -2.78 4.47
C PHE A 92 -22.37 -4.11 5.18
N TYR A 93 -21.76 -4.38 6.34
CA TYR A 93 -22.12 -5.57 7.13
C TYR A 93 -23.39 -5.38 7.95
N ASP A 94 -23.78 -4.12 8.24
CA ASP A 94 -24.87 -3.79 9.16
C ASP A 94 -26.23 -4.39 8.73
N ILE A 95 -26.45 -4.59 7.44
CA ILE A 95 -27.67 -5.19 6.88
C ILE A 95 -27.77 -6.71 7.09
N SER A 96 -26.64 -7.37 7.34
CA SER A 96 -26.52 -8.83 7.45
C SER A 96 -26.36 -9.31 8.89
N THR A 97 -26.27 -8.39 9.85
CA THR A 97 -26.16 -8.72 11.26
C THR A 97 -27.53 -8.87 11.93
N PRO A 98 -27.77 -9.97 12.66
CA PRO A 98 -28.95 -10.11 13.51
C PRO A 98 -29.07 -9.00 14.56
N SER A 99 -27.94 -8.43 15.02
CA SER A 99 -27.89 -7.40 16.06
C SER A 99 -28.66 -6.12 15.69
N PHE A 100 -28.85 -5.85 14.38
CA PHE A 100 -29.65 -4.72 13.89
C PHE A 100 -30.99 -5.15 13.28
N GLY A 101 -31.51 -6.33 13.68
CA GLY A 101 -32.86 -6.78 13.35
C GLY A 101 -32.99 -7.45 11.99
N SER A 102 -31.88 -7.85 11.35
CA SER A 102 -31.94 -8.62 10.11
C SER A 102 -32.51 -10.02 10.37
N SER A 103 -33.61 -10.36 9.70
CA SER A 103 -34.29 -11.66 9.83
C SER A 103 -33.55 -12.80 9.12
N SER A 104 -32.51 -12.50 8.34
CA SER A 104 -31.70 -13.48 7.64
C SER A 104 -30.24 -13.04 7.57
N VAL A 105 -29.31 -13.94 7.93
CA VAL A 105 -27.84 -13.72 7.86
C VAL A 105 -27.35 -13.86 6.41
N VAL A 106 -28.13 -13.37 5.43
CA VAL A 106 -27.73 -13.45 4.03
C VAL A 106 -26.65 -12.40 3.80
N ARG A 107 -25.40 -12.86 3.70
CA ARG A 107 -24.30 -12.02 3.26
C ARG A 107 -24.56 -11.62 1.81
N GLN A 108 -24.43 -10.33 1.52
CA GLN A 108 -24.58 -9.79 0.17
C GLN A 108 -23.44 -10.25 -0.74
N GLU A 109 -23.76 -10.39 -2.02
CA GLU A 109 -22.77 -10.63 -3.06
C GLU A 109 -21.90 -9.37 -3.28
N MET A 110 -20.66 -9.57 -3.74
CA MET A 110 -19.69 -8.48 -3.97
C MET A 110 -20.25 -7.33 -4.82
N GLU A 111 -21.01 -7.66 -5.87
CA GLU A 111 -21.64 -6.71 -6.77
C GLU A 111 -22.78 -5.93 -6.10
N GLU A 112 -23.52 -6.54 -5.17
CA GLU A 112 -24.58 -5.85 -4.41
C GLU A 112 -23.97 -4.84 -3.43
N ILE A 113 -22.89 -5.24 -2.75
CA ILE A 113 -22.12 -4.35 -1.88
C ILE A 113 -21.52 -3.20 -2.71
N ALA A 114 -20.97 -3.49 -3.89
CA ALA A 114 -20.42 -2.47 -4.78
C ALA A 114 -21.50 -1.47 -5.28
N LYS A 115 -22.71 -1.94 -5.59
CA LYS A 115 -23.86 -1.06 -5.91
C LYS A 115 -24.22 -0.16 -4.74
N GLY A 116 -24.28 -0.70 -3.52
CA GLY A 116 -24.50 0.12 -2.32
C GLY A 116 -23.39 1.15 -2.09
N LEU A 117 -22.14 0.83 -2.41
CA LEU A 117 -21.05 1.80 -2.36
C LEU A 117 -21.23 2.92 -3.39
N ARG A 118 -21.71 2.61 -4.61
CA ARG A 118 -22.05 3.65 -5.61
C ARG A 118 -23.10 4.61 -5.07
N ASP A 119 -24.19 4.09 -4.52
CA ASP A 119 -25.27 4.91 -3.95
C ASP A 119 -24.75 5.78 -2.80
N ARG A 120 -23.85 5.22 -1.98
CA ARG A 120 -23.18 5.96 -0.92
C ARG A 120 -22.31 7.10 -1.46
N ILE A 121 -21.51 6.88 -2.50
CA ILE A 121 -20.70 7.92 -3.13
C ILE A 121 -21.60 9.04 -3.65
N GLN A 122 -22.68 8.69 -4.34
CA GLN A 122 -23.65 9.68 -4.84
C GLN A 122 -24.22 10.51 -3.70
N LYS A 123 -24.62 9.87 -2.59
CA LYS A 123 -25.13 10.58 -1.41
C LYS A 123 -24.11 11.53 -0.79
N VAL A 124 -22.84 11.12 -0.71
CA VAL A 124 -21.75 11.95 -0.19
C VAL A 124 -21.53 13.16 -1.10
N LYS A 125 -21.48 12.97 -2.41
CA LYS A 125 -21.34 14.07 -3.39
C LYS A 125 -22.50 15.07 -3.27
N GLU A 126 -23.74 14.60 -3.22
CA GLU A 126 -24.93 15.45 -3.02
C GLU A 126 -24.90 16.22 -1.70
N THR A 127 -24.42 15.58 -0.63
CA THR A 127 -24.41 16.19 0.71
C THR A 127 -23.30 17.23 0.86
N THR A 128 -22.15 17.00 0.22
CA THR A 128 -20.95 17.82 0.38
C THR A 128 -20.75 18.84 -0.74
N GLY A 129 -21.42 18.66 -1.88
CA GLY A 129 -21.20 19.42 -3.10
C GLY A 129 -19.89 19.06 -3.83
N ALA A 130 -19.19 18.00 -3.42
CA ALA A 130 -17.94 17.59 -4.04
C ALA A 130 -18.18 16.83 -5.37
N ASP A 131 -17.36 17.11 -6.38
CA ASP A 131 -17.41 16.39 -7.65
C ASP A 131 -16.83 14.97 -7.55
N LYS A 132 -15.82 14.78 -6.68
CA LYS A 132 -15.14 13.50 -6.48
C LYS A 132 -14.89 13.23 -5.01
N ILE A 133 -14.56 11.97 -4.70
CA ILE A 133 -14.19 11.52 -3.35
C ILE A 133 -12.84 10.78 -3.35
N TYR A 134 -12.28 10.58 -2.16
CA TYR A 134 -11.20 9.64 -1.91
C TYR A 134 -11.74 8.31 -1.41
N LEU A 135 -11.31 7.21 -2.02
CA LEU A 135 -11.57 5.86 -1.51
C LEU A 135 -10.37 5.39 -0.71
N VAL A 136 -10.63 4.92 0.50
CA VAL A 136 -9.60 4.30 1.34
C VAL A 136 -10.15 2.97 1.84
N ALA A 137 -9.54 1.88 1.41
CA ALA A 137 -10.06 0.55 1.65
C ALA A 137 -9.06 -0.37 2.34
N HIS A 138 -9.57 -1.34 3.08
CA HIS A 138 -8.76 -2.36 3.75
C HIS A 138 -9.28 -3.75 3.44
N SER A 139 -8.34 -4.67 3.17
CA SER A 139 -8.60 -6.09 2.91
C SER A 139 -9.67 -6.27 1.83
N MET A 140 -10.73 -7.05 2.08
CA MET A 140 -11.83 -7.30 1.13
C MET A 140 -12.55 -6.01 0.69
N GLY A 141 -12.53 -4.96 1.49
CA GLY A 141 -13.11 -3.67 1.11
C GLY A 141 -12.47 -3.07 -0.15
N GLY A 142 -11.20 -3.38 -0.42
CA GLY A 142 -10.56 -2.98 -1.68
C GLY A 142 -11.12 -3.72 -2.89
N LEU A 143 -11.58 -4.97 -2.73
CA LEU A 143 -12.25 -5.72 -3.79
C LEU A 143 -13.66 -5.19 -4.07
N VAL A 144 -14.38 -4.75 -3.03
CA VAL A 144 -15.65 -4.01 -3.19
C VAL A 144 -15.44 -2.76 -4.04
N CYS A 145 -14.44 -1.94 -3.70
CA CYS A 145 -14.09 -0.75 -4.48
C CYS A 145 -13.73 -1.10 -5.93
N ARG A 146 -13.05 -2.22 -6.16
CA ARG A 146 -12.71 -2.66 -7.52
C ARG A 146 -13.90 -3.20 -8.30
N SER A 147 -14.80 -3.95 -7.68
CA SER A 147 -16.06 -4.37 -8.30
C SER A 147 -16.86 -3.14 -8.72
N LEU A 148 -16.93 -2.11 -7.86
CA LEU A 148 -17.53 -0.82 -8.20
C LEU A 148 -16.85 -0.19 -9.43
N ILE A 149 -15.52 -0.03 -9.39
CA ILE A 149 -14.73 0.65 -10.42
C ILE A 149 -14.79 -0.08 -11.76
N GLN A 150 -14.59 -1.41 -11.74
CA GLN A 150 -14.35 -2.20 -12.94
C GLN A 150 -15.62 -2.78 -13.53
N LYS A 151 -16.69 -2.96 -12.75
CA LYS A 151 -17.94 -3.58 -13.20
C LYS A 151 -19.12 -2.63 -13.07
N ILE A 152 -19.42 -2.16 -11.87
CA ILE A 152 -20.67 -1.42 -11.62
C ILE A 152 -20.72 -0.09 -12.37
N TYR A 153 -19.67 0.73 -12.33
CA TYR A 153 -19.65 2.00 -13.08
C TYR A 153 -19.79 1.75 -14.60
N PRO A 154 -18.95 0.90 -15.24
CA PRO A 154 -19.12 0.57 -16.66
C PRO A 154 -20.51 0.05 -17.05
N GLU A 155 -21.10 -0.85 -16.25
CA GLU A 155 -22.44 -1.40 -16.51
C GLU A 155 -23.56 -0.34 -16.39
N GLN A 156 -23.31 0.77 -15.70
CA GLN A 156 -24.21 1.93 -15.66
C GLN A 156 -23.87 3.00 -16.71
N GLY A 157 -22.85 2.77 -17.56
CA GLY A 157 -22.38 3.75 -18.53
C GLY A 157 -21.61 4.92 -17.90
N GLU A 158 -21.09 4.75 -16.69
CA GLU A 158 -20.33 5.75 -15.93
C GLU A 158 -18.83 5.43 -15.93
N GLN A 159 -18.00 6.46 -15.77
CA GLN A 159 -16.55 6.28 -15.58
C GLN A 159 -16.20 6.52 -14.11
N ALA A 160 -15.44 5.60 -13.51
CA ALA A 160 -15.02 5.73 -12.12
C ALA A 160 -14.27 7.06 -11.84
N ALA A 161 -13.53 7.57 -12.83
CA ALA A 161 -12.78 8.82 -12.77
C ALA A 161 -13.66 10.08 -12.58
N ASP A 162 -14.96 10.01 -12.86
CA ASP A 162 -15.92 11.10 -12.66
C ASP A 162 -16.42 11.19 -11.20
N HIS A 163 -16.14 10.16 -10.41
CA HIS A 163 -16.61 10.05 -9.02
C HIS A 163 -15.47 9.88 -8.01
N ILE A 164 -14.35 9.28 -8.41
CA ILE A 164 -13.24 8.93 -7.53
C ILE A 164 -11.99 9.66 -8.00
N ASP A 165 -11.34 10.36 -7.09
CA ASP A 165 -10.08 11.06 -7.39
C ASP A 165 -8.86 10.17 -7.12
N LYS A 166 -8.79 9.56 -5.93
CA LYS A 166 -7.68 8.68 -5.50
C LYS A 166 -8.22 7.46 -4.76
N PHE A 167 -7.57 6.32 -4.95
CA PHE A 167 -7.91 5.05 -4.32
C PHE A 167 -6.71 4.46 -3.57
N PHE A 168 -6.78 4.46 -2.23
CA PHE A 168 -5.76 3.87 -1.35
C PHE A 168 -6.24 2.52 -0.81
N THR A 169 -5.37 1.51 -0.81
CA THR A 169 -5.68 0.17 -0.29
C THR A 169 -4.66 -0.30 0.73
N TYR A 170 -5.16 -0.84 1.85
CA TYR A 170 -4.39 -1.53 2.87
C TYR A 170 -4.58 -3.05 2.70
N ALA A 171 -3.51 -3.77 2.38
CA ALA A 171 -3.49 -5.24 2.37
C ALA A 171 -4.66 -5.90 1.60
N THR A 172 -5.09 -5.30 0.50
CA THR A 172 -6.17 -5.86 -0.32
C THR A 172 -5.64 -7.03 -1.15
N PRO A 173 -6.30 -8.20 -1.14
CA PRO A 173 -5.94 -9.34 -1.99
C PRO A 173 -6.36 -9.12 -3.45
N HIS A 174 -5.72 -8.16 -4.10
CA HIS A 174 -6.00 -7.76 -5.49
C HIS A 174 -5.87 -8.90 -6.50
N GLY A 175 -5.02 -9.88 -6.23
CA GLY A 175 -4.89 -11.10 -7.04
C GLY A 175 -5.58 -12.33 -6.45
N GLY A 176 -6.35 -12.17 -5.37
CA GLY A 176 -6.96 -13.27 -4.64
C GLY A 176 -6.11 -13.76 -3.48
N ILE A 177 -6.59 -14.82 -2.82
CA ILE A 177 -5.90 -15.48 -1.71
C ILE A 177 -5.62 -16.92 -2.13
N TYR A 178 -4.35 -17.33 -2.08
CA TYR A 178 -3.93 -18.69 -2.37
C TYR A 178 -3.31 -19.31 -1.14
N PHE A 179 -3.64 -20.58 -0.92
CA PHE A 179 -3.12 -21.38 0.19
C PHE A 179 -2.17 -22.44 -0.38
N GLU A 180 -0.93 -22.52 0.12
CA GLU A 180 0.04 -23.57 -0.15
C GLU A 180 -0.55 -24.94 0.19
N VAL A 181 -0.58 -25.82 -0.81
CA VAL A 181 -1.10 -27.18 -0.71
C VAL A 181 -0.03 -28.07 -0.10
N GLY A 182 -0.23 -28.58 1.11
CA GLY A 182 0.72 -29.56 1.69
C GLY A 182 0.66 -29.83 3.19
N SER A 183 -0.08 -29.07 3.99
CA SER A 183 -0.24 -29.34 5.42
C SER A 183 -1.70 -29.64 5.78
N GLY A 184 -1.94 -30.67 6.61
CA GLY A 184 -3.28 -31.04 7.12
C GLY A 184 -4.00 -29.96 7.95
N LEU A 185 -3.44 -28.75 8.01
CA LEU A 185 -4.01 -27.53 8.57
C LEU A 185 -5.00 -26.82 7.64
N LEU A 186 -5.07 -27.25 6.37
CA LEU A 186 -6.01 -26.74 5.36
C LEU A 186 -7.46 -26.79 5.84
N GLU A 187 -7.83 -27.79 6.65
CA GLU A 187 -9.19 -27.93 7.21
C GLU A 187 -9.53 -26.85 8.24
N SER A 188 -8.60 -26.49 9.13
CA SER A 188 -8.85 -25.51 10.21
C SER A 188 -8.97 -24.06 9.73
N LEU A 189 -8.21 -23.68 8.69
CA LEU A 189 -8.33 -22.37 8.04
C LEU A 189 -9.49 -22.37 7.05
N ARG A 190 -9.70 -23.46 6.30
CA ARG A 190 -10.95 -23.61 5.56
C ARG A 190 -12.13 -23.44 6.51
N ASP A 191 -12.16 -23.98 7.71
CA ASP A 191 -13.30 -23.82 8.64
C ASP A 191 -13.45 -22.40 9.21
N ARG A 192 -12.38 -21.57 9.25
CA ARG A 192 -12.51 -20.12 9.53
C ARG A 192 -12.99 -19.31 8.33
N PHE A 193 -12.63 -19.74 7.12
CA PHE A 193 -13.04 -19.17 5.84
C PHE A 193 -14.33 -19.82 5.27
N LYS A 194 -14.85 -20.88 5.89
CA LYS A 194 -16.05 -21.63 5.52
C LYS A 194 -17.16 -21.22 6.46
N LEU A 195 -18.04 -20.41 5.94
CA LEU A 195 -19.30 -20.89 5.39
C LEU A 195 -19.58 -19.98 4.18
N ASN A 196 -19.44 -20.54 2.98
CA ASN A 196 -19.78 -20.01 1.65
C ASN A 196 -18.90 -18.93 0.95
N ASN A 197 -17.84 -18.37 1.53
CA ASN A 197 -17.09 -17.25 0.89
C ASN A 197 -15.60 -17.51 0.58
N SER A 198 -15.12 -18.76 0.58
CA SER A 198 -13.80 -19.05 -0.01
C SER A 198 -13.75 -18.76 -1.52
N ASP A 199 -14.92 -18.65 -2.15
CA ASP A 199 -15.06 -18.47 -3.59
C ASP A 199 -14.76 -17.02 -4.01
N ASP A 200 -15.09 -15.99 -3.21
CA ASP A 200 -14.88 -14.57 -3.54
C ASP A 200 -13.43 -14.17 -3.82
N PHE A 201 -12.49 -14.92 -3.26
CA PHE A 201 -11.05 -14.69 -3.43
C PHE A 201 -10.42 -15.61 -4.48
N GLY A 202 -11.21 -16.54 -5.03
CA GLY A 202 -10.79 -17.43 -6.10
C GLY A 202 -10.87 -16.76 -7.47
N PRO A 203 -9.96 -17.09 -8.41
CA PRO A 203 -9.92 -16.48 -9.74
C PRO A 203 -11.25 -16.42 -10.48
N GLN A 204 -12.06 -17.48 -10.34
CA GLN A 204 -13.38 -17.60 -10.95
C GLN A 204 -14.32 -16.47 -10.50
N ARG A 205 -14.48 -16.31 -9.18
CA ARG A 205 -15.40 -15.31 -8.64
C ARG A 205 -14.86 -13.90 -8.85
N MET A 206 -13.55 -13.70 -8.67
CA MET A 206 -12.87 -12.45 -9.00
C MET A 206 -13.16 -12.01 -10.43
N TYR A 207 -13.04 -12.92 -11.39
CA TYR A 207 -13.35 -12.62 -12.78
C TYR A 207 -14.81 -12.16 -12.97
N GLN A 208 -15.76 -12.79 -12.29
CA GLN A 208 -17.19 -12.46 -12.41
C GLN A 208 -17.53 -11.06 -11.88
N TYR A 209 -17.00 -10.66 -10.72
CA TYR A 209 -17.30 -9.35 -10.15
C TYR A 209 -16.34 -8.22 -10.59
N LEU A 210 -15.21 -8.54 -11.24
CA LEU A 210 -14.28 -7.54 -11.78
C LEU A 210 -14.44 -7.28 -13.28
N THR A 211 -15.24 -8.08 -13.98
CA THR A 211 -15.45 -7.96 -15.42
C THR A 211 -16.89 -7.50 -15.72
N PRO A 212 -17.08 -6.38 -16.46
CA PRO A 212 -18.39 -5.97 -16.94
C PRO A 212 -19.10 -7.07 -17.73
N ASP A 213 -20.43 -7.09 -17.66
CA ASP A 213 -21.31 -7.96 -18.45
C ASP A 213 -21.19 -9.47 -18.20
N ILE A 214 -20.24 -9.90 -17.37
CA ILE A 214 -20.10 -11.27 -16.91
C ILE A 214 -21.13 -11.56 -15.82
N LYS A 215 -21.86 -12.67 -15.98
CA LYS A 215 -22.87 -13.15 -15.03
C LYS A 215 -22.24 -14.13 -14.03
N PRO A 216 -22.83 -14.32 -12.84
CA PRO A 216 -22.32 -15.27 -11.84
C PRO A 216 -22.21 -16.73 -12.29
N LYS A 217 -22.87 -17.09 -13.39
CA LYS A 217 -22.83 -18.44 -13.98
C LYS A 217 -21.77 -18.60 -15.09
N ASP A 218 -21.15 -17.51 -15.51
CA ASP A 218 -20.19 -17.52 -16.59
C ASP A 218 -18.83 -17.97 -16.04
N GLU A 219 -18.19 -18.89 -16.74
CA GLU A 219 -16.92 -19.50 -16.34
C GLU A 219 -15.71 -18.66 -16.76
N LEU A 220 -14.65 -18.74 -15.97
CA LEU A 220 -13.35 -18.19 -16.31
C LEU A 220 -12.82 -18.91 -17.56
N PRO A 221 -12.41 -18.18 -18.61
CA PRO A 221 -11.86 -18.82 -19.80
C PRO A 221 -10.61 -19.66 -19.48
N ASP A 222 -10.48 -20.84 -20.08
CA ASP A 222 -9.34 -21.76 -19.87
C ASP A 222 -7.97 -21.12 -20.14
N ASN A 223 -7.91 -20.15 -21.06
CA ASN A 223 -6.70 -19.44 -21.46
C ASN A 223 -6.56 -18.05 -20.79
N PHE A 224 -7.32 -17.80 -19.71
CA PHE A 224 -7.27 -16.53 -19.00
C PHE A 224 -5.93 -16.34 -18.27
N GLN A 225 -5.27 -15.22 -18.52
CA GLN A 225 -4.05 -14.83 -17.82
C GLN A 225 -4.42 -14.26 -16.44
N LEU A 226 -4.15 -15.02 -15.38
CA LEU A 226 -4.56 -14.66 -14.01
C LEU A 226 -4.05 -13.30 -13.55
N GLU A 227 -2.92 -12.83 -14.06
CA GLU A 227 -2.35 -11.51 -13.77
C GLU A 227 -3.30 -10.38 -14.18
N LYS A 228 -4.19 -10.61 -15.14
CA LYS A 228 -5.23 -9.64 -15.53
C LYS A 228 -6.21 -9.36 -14.40
N LEU A 229 -6.37 -10.26 -13.43
CA LEU A 229 -7.17 -10.01 -12.23
C LEU A 229 -6.59 -8.89 -11.36
N GLN A 230 -5.31 -8.52 -11.51
CA GLN A 230 -4.70 -7.40 -10.79
C GLN A 230 -4.65 -6.12 -11.63
N ASN A 231 -5.21 -6.12 -12.84
CA ASN A 231 -5.27 -4.95 -13.72
C ASN A 231 -6.57 -4.14 -13.48
N ILE A 232 -6.45 -2.81 -13.53
CA ILE A 232 -7.57 -1.85 -13.41
C ILE A 232 -7.57 -0.80 -14.54
N GLU A 233 -6.55 -0.81 -15.40
CA GLU A 233 -6.16 0.30 -16.28
C GLU A 233 -7.28 0.75 -17.24
N ASN A 234 -8.11 -0.19 -17.69
CA ASN A 234 -9.25 0.10 -18.59
C ASN A 234 -10.42 0.81 -17.88
N ALA A 235 -10.46 0.78 -16.55
CA ALA A 235 -11.57 1.33 -15.75
C ALA A 235 -11.15 2.54 -14.90
N PHE A 236 -9.88 2.58 -14.47
CA PHE A 236 -9.34 3.65 -13.65
C PHE A 236 -7.82 3.73 -13.80
N SER A 237 -7.26 4.95 -13.76
CA SER A 237 -5.81 5.12 -13.93
C SER A 237 -5.03 4.48 -12.77
N PRO A 238 -4.09 3.54 -13.03
CA PRO A 238 -3.29 2.95 -11.96
C PRO A 238 -2.46 3.98 -11.19
N ASN A 239 -2.07 5.09 -11.82
CA ASN A 239 -1.38 6.20 -11.15
C ASN A 239 -2.24 6.85 -10.06
N ARG A 240 -3.58 6.73 -10.11
CA ARG A 240 -4.50 7.21 -9.06
C ARG A 240 -4.78 6.16 -7.98
N VAL A 241 -4.02 5.07 -7.97
CA VAL A 241 -4.14 3.97 -7.01
C VAL A 241 -2.85 3.82 -6.20
N PHE A 242 -2.99 3.58 -4.90
CA PHE A 242 -1.90 3.22 -4.02
C PHE A 242 -2.20 1.90 -3.30
N SER A 243 -1.30 0.92 -3.40
CA SER A 243 -1.37 -0.36 -2.71
C SER A 243 -0.31 -0.44 -1.61
N LEU A 244 -0.77 -0.39 -0.36
CA LEU A 244 0.07 -0.62 0.81
C LEU A 244 0.07 -2.11 1.16
N ILE A 245 1.27 -2.69 1.19
CA ILE A 245 1.51 -4.13 1.25
C ILE A 245 2.15 -4.47 2.59
N GLY A 246 1.56 -5.39 3.34
CA GLY A 246 2.15 -5.94 4.56
C GLY A 246 3.13 -7.07 4.22
N THR A 247 4.16 -7.24 5.05
CA THR A 247 5.20 -8.26 4.85
C THR A 247 5.51 -9.03 6.13
N ASN A 248 4.68 -8.93 7.17
CA ASN A 248 4.90 -9.61 8.44
C ASN A 248 3.86 -10.72 8.66
N ALA A 249 4.20 -11.92 8.23
CA ALA A 249 3.39 -13.11 8.48
C ALA A 249 3.53 -13.68 9.90
N HIS A 250 4.56 -13.29 10.67
CA HIS A 250 4.85 -13.87 11.99
C HIS A 250 3.92 -13.33 13.07
N ASP A 251 3.65 -12.03 13.04
CA ASP A 251 2.90 -11.36 14.11
C ASP A 251 1.38 -11.31 13.86
N TYR A 252 0.88 -12.13 12.91
CA TYR A 252 -0.55 -12.27 12.67
C TYR A 252 -1.19 -13.24 13.69
N GLU A 253 -1.38 -12.75 14.91
CA GLU A 253 -1.93 -13.50 16.05
C GLU A 253 -3.39 -13.93 15.84
N GLU A 254 -4.16 -13.20 15.02
CA GLU A 254 -5.57 -13.50 14.72
C GLU A 254 -5.73 -14.89 14.06
N ALA A 255 -4.67 -15.42 13.42
CA ALA A 255 -4.61 -16.78 12.89
C ALA A 255 -3.85 -17.80 13.79
N PHE A 256 -3.56 -17.46 15.05
CA PHE A 256 -2.85 -18.32 16.03
C PHE A 256 -1.54 -18.92 15.47
N GLY A 257 -0.83 -18.18 14.61
CA GLY A 257 0.43 -18.63 13.98
C GLY A 257 0.27 -19.68 12.86
N LEU A 258 -0.96 -20.10 12.53
CA LEU A 258 -1.24 -21.11 11.51
C LEU A 258 -1.07 -20.59 10.07
N SER A 259 -1.25 -19.29 9.84
CA SER A 259 -1.24 -18.73 8.49
C SER A 259 0.13 -18.72 7.83
N ARG A 260 1.22 -18.64 8.60
CA ARG A 260 2.60 -18.78 8.10
C ARG A 260 2.79 -20.07 7.30
N ASN A 261 2.19 -21.17 7.78
CA ASN A 261 2.35 -22.50 7.20
C ASN A 261 1.45 -22.75 5.99
N VAL A 262 0.56 -21.81 5.67
CA VAL A 262 -0.53 -22.02 4.70
C VAL A 262 -0.57 -20.96 3.61
N VAL A 263 -0.23 -19.70 3.84
CA VAL A 263 -0.13 -18.68 2.77
C VAL A 263 1.32 -18.55 2.24
N GLY A 264 2.27 -19.01 3.04
CA GLY A 264 3.70 -18.86 2.81
C GLY A 264 4.27 -17.61 3.49
N VAL A 265 5.58 -17.61 3.73
CA VAL A 265 6.29 -16.53 4.44
C VAL A 265 6.33 -15.19 3.69
N LYS A 266 6.04 -15.20 2.38
CA LYS A 266 5.95 -14.01 1.52
C LYS A 266 4.53 -13.41 1.57
N SER A 267 4.07 -13.09 2.78
CA SER A 267 2.73 -12.56 3.03
C SER A 267 2.71 -11.62 4.24
N ASP A 268 1.57 -10.97 4.47
CA ASP A 268 1.25 -10.27 5.73
C ASP A 268 0.59 -11.19 6.77
N GLY A 269 0.64 -12.50 6.55
CA GLY A 269 -0.07 -13.49 7.34
C GLY A 269 -1.45 -13.82 6.79
N LEU A 270 -1.91 -13.19 5.71
CA LEU A 270 -3.12 -13.60 5.01
C LEU A 270 -3.04 -13.46 3.48
N VAL A 271 -2.50 -12.34 3.00
CA VAL A 271 -2.42 -12.01 1.60
C VAL A 271 -0.96 -12.11 1.15
N GLN A 272 -0.73 -12.88 0.08
CA GLN A 272 0.60 -13.00 -0.53
C GLN A 272 1.04 -11.65 -1.11
N ILE A 273 2.32 -11.32 -0.94
CA ILE A 273 2.90 -10.03 -1.33
C ILE A 273 2.69 -9.74 -2.82
N ASP A 274 2.78 -10.75 -3.69
CA ASP A 274 2.60 -10.63 -5.14
C ASP A 274 1.11 -10.46 -5.55
N LYS A 275 0.17 -10.78 -4.66
CA LYS A 275 -1.28 -10.58 -4.84
C LYS A 275 -1.80 -9.32 -4.17
N ALA A 276 -0.98 -8.63 -3.38
CA ALA A 276 -1.39 -7.50 -2.54
C ALA A 276 -1.41 -6.14 -3.25
N TYR A 277 -1.29 -6.09 -4.58
CA TYR A 277 -1.24 -4.84 -5.33
C TYR A 277 -1.97 -4.89 -6.69
N ILE A 278 -2.31 -3.70 -7.18
CA ILE A 278 -2.74 -3.48 -8.57
C ILE A 278 -1.52 -3.28 -9.48
N ILE A 279 -1.53 -3.87 -10.67
CA ILE A 279 -0.47 -3.68 -11.67
C ILE A 279 -0.43 -2.21 -12.11
N GLY A 280 0.77 -1.60 -12.07
CA GLY A 280 0.96 -0.19 -12.42
C GLY A 280 0.64 0.82 -11.31
N SER A 281 0.04 0.39 -10.20
CA SER A 281 -0.23 1.28 -9.05
C SER A 281 1.03 1.69 -8.30
N HIS A 282 0.93 2.79 -7.55
CA HIS A 282 1.94 3.13 -6.55
C HIS A 282 1.92 2.12 -5.41
N ARG A 283 3.08 1.79 -4.86
CA ARG A 283 3.20 0.72 -3.85
C ARG A 283 4.14 1.11 -2.73
N ALA A 284 3.81 0.66 -1.53
CA ALA A 284 4.77 0.62 -0.44
C ALA A 284 4.67 -0.71 0.33
N TYR A 285 5.84 -1.25 0.67
CA TYR A 285 5.97 -2.45 1.49
C TYR A 285 6.30 -2.02 2.91
N VAL A 286 5.55 -2.51 3.89
CA VAL A 286 5.75 -2.20 5.32
C VAL A 286 5.73 -3.50 6.12
N HIS A 287 6.61 -3.62 7.10
CA HIS A 287 6.70 -4.83 7.93
C HIS A 287 5.58 -4.87 8.99
N ARG A 288 4.35 -5.05 8.51
CA ARG A 288 3.12 -5.11 9.29
C ARG A 288 2.30 -6.34 8.89
N SER A 289 1.54 -6.85 9.84
CA SER A 289 0.62 -7.98 9.63
C SER A 289 -0.69 -7.49 9.02
N HIS A 290 -1.52 -8.41 8.51
CA HIS A 290 -2.80 -8.07 7.90
C HIS A 290 -3.75 -7.33 8.87
N GLY A 291 -3.73 -7.76 10.13
CA GLY A 291 -4.54 -7.28 11.24
C GLY A 291 -3.85 -7.50 12.59
N GLY A 292 -4.58 -7.34 13.69
CA GLY A 292 -4.08 -7.49 15.04
C GLY A 292 -3.26 -6.30 15.57
N ARG A 293 -2.52 -6.55 16.65
CA ARG A 293 -1.71 -5.53 17.34
C ARG A 293 -0.63 -4.89 16.45
N TYR A 294 -0.08 -5.67 15.52
CA TYR A 294 0.93 -5.23 14.55
C TYR A 294 0.35 -4.99 13.15
N GLY A 295 -0.98 -4.83 13.09
CA GLY A 295 -1.74 -4.67 11.86
C GLY A 295 -1.32 -3.47 11.03
N ILE A 296 -1.53 -3.61 9.73
CA ILE A 296 -1.16 -2.58 8.75
C ILE A 296 -2.06 -1.34 8.84
N LEU A 297 -3.35 -1.52 9.15
CA LEU A 297 -4.34 -0.44 9.22
C LEU A 297 -4.08 0.51 10.39
N ASN A 298 -3.70 -0.05 11.54
CA ASN A 298 -3.40 0.67 12.78
C ASN A 298 -1.90 0.95 12.93
N SER A 299 -1.23 1.29 11.84
CA SER A 299 0.21 1.57 11.81
C SER A 299 0.53 3.01 11.39
N GLU A 300 1.55 3.59 12.02
CA GLU A 300 2.11 4.89 11.64
C GLU A 300 2.64 4.84 10.21
N GLU A 301 3.28 3.75 9.79
CA GLU A 301 3.74 3.56 8.41
C GLU A 301 2.59 3.65 7.41
N GLY A 302 1.46 3.01 7.71
CA GLY A 302 0.28 3.03 6.87
C GLY A 302 -0.35 4.42 6.77
N TYR A 303 -0.49 5.11 7.90
CA TYR A 303 -1.01 6.47 7.93
C TYR A 303 -0.10 7.47 7.21
N GLN A 304 1.23 7.38 7.40
CA GLN A 304 2.18 8.27 6.75
C GLN A 304 2.17 8.09 5.23
N ASN A 305 1.96 6.87 4.71
CA ASN A 305 1.73 6.65 3.28
C ASN A 305 0.38 7.19 2.81
N LEU A 306 -0.71 6.95 3.57
CA LEU A 306 -2.06 7.43 3.25
C LEU A 306 -2.10 8.95 3.09
N GLN A 307 -1.67 9.71 4.11
CA GLN A 307 -1.74 11.16 4.08
C GLN A 307 -0.93 11.76 2.92
N ARG A 308 0.20 11.13 2.58
CA ARG A 308 1.12 11.57 1.55
C ARG A 308 0.54 11.34 0.17
N PHE A 309 -0.04 10.16 -0.04
CA PHE A 309 -0.73 9.88 -1.29
C PHE A 309 -1.97 10.77 -1.48
N LEU A 310 -2.75 11.03 -0.43
CA LEU A 310 -3.94 11.87 -0.56
C LEU A 310 -3.60 13.36 -0.71
N PHE A 311 -2.68 13.87 0.13
CA PHE A 311 -2.48 15.31 0.34
C PHE A 311 -1.07 15.82 0.03
N GLY A 312 -0.17 14.96 -0.46
CA GLY A 312 1.16 15.37 -0.94
C GLY A 312 1.07 16.39 -2.06
N ASP A 313 2.08 17.25 -2.17
CA ASP A 313 2.17 18.24 -3.25
C ASP A 313 3.24 17.85 -4.28
N ILE A 314 4.22 17.04 -3.88
CA ILE A 314 5.34 16.61 -4.73
C ILE A 314 5.38 15.08 -4.80
N GLN A 315 5.51 14.55 -6.01
CA GLN A 315 5.80 13.15 -6.26
C GLN A 315 7.29 12.99 -6.59
N VAL A 316 7.95 12.03 -5.96
CA VAL A 316 9.33 11.63 -6.26
C VAL A 316 9.36 10.14 -6.60
N LYS A 317 9.61 9.80 -7.86
CA LYS A 317 9.82 8.41 -8.29
C LYS A 317 11.31 8.10 -8.30
N LEU A 318 11.66 6.99 -7.67
CA LEU A 318 13.04 6.49 -7.54
C LEU A 318 13.16 5.16 -8.25
N SER A 319 14.13 5.05 -9.14
CA SER A 319 14.47 3.80 -9.82
C SER A 319 15.97 3.63 -9.96
N LEU A 320 16.47 2.40 -9.97
CA LEU A 320 17.87 2.10 -10.29
C LEU A 320 17.99 1.81 -11.78
N SER A 321 18.82 2.58 -12.49
CA SER A 321 19.04 2.46 -13.93
C SER A 321 20.42 1.88 -14.23
N ASN A 322 20.57 1.27 -15.41
CA ASN A 322 21.83 0.76 -15.96
C ASN A 322 22.57 -0.22 -15.03
N VAL A 323 21.81 -1.13 -14.42
CA VAL A 323 22.37 -2.18 -13.55
C VAL A 323 23.04 -3.25 -14.43
N GLU A 324 24.31 -3.53 -14.14
CA GLU A 324 25.11 -4.55 -14.81
C GLU A 324 25.67 -5.51 -13.75
N LEU A 325 24.99 -6.64 -13.57
CA LEU A 325 25.42 -7.70 -12.65
C LEU A 325 26.35 -8.69 -13.36
N LYS A 326 27.37 -9.16 -12.64
CA LYS A 326 28.36 -10.13 -13.14
C LYS A 326 28.07 -11.54 -12.64
N ASP A 327 28.56 -12.53 -13.37
CA ASP A 327 28.55 -13.95 -12.98
C ASP A 327 27.14 -14.48 -12.68
N LEU A 328 26.11 -14.04 -13.42
CA LEU A 328 24.71 -14.47 -13.24
C LEU A 328 24.49 -15.97 -13.50
N ASP A 329 25.44 -16.65 -14.16
CA ASP A 329 25.47 -18.11 -14.30
C ASP A 329 25.77 -18.81 -12.97
N LYS A 330 26.64 -18.20 -12.14
CA LYS A 330 27.09 -18.74 -10.85
C LYS A 330 26.40 -18.14 -9.65
N ASN A 331 25.92 -16.90 -9.76
CA ASN A 331 25.39 -16.13 -8.65
C ASN A 331 23.95 -15.68 -8.90
N PHE A 332 23.23 -15.41 -7.82
CA PHE A 332 22.01 -14.61 -7.86
C PHE A 332 22.13 -13.45 -6.86
N TYR A 333 21.42 -12.36 -7.15
CA TYR A 333 21.49 -11.14 -6.39
C TYR A 333 20.15 -10.77 -5.78
N GLN A 334 20.20 -10.17 -4.60
CA GLN A 334 19.03 -9.64 -3.91
C GLN A 334 19.34 -8.22 -3.44
N LEU A 335 18.45 -7.27 -3.75
CA LEU A 335 18.57 -5.89 -3.33
C LEU A 335 17.54 -5.59 -2.24
N GLU A 336 18.03 -5.15 -1.09
CA GLU A 336 17.20 -4.54 -0.06
C GLU A 336 17.11 -3.04 -0.28
N THR A 337 15.95 -2.48 0.04
CA THR A 337 15.71 -1.05 -0.03
C THR A 337 14.83 -0.60 1.13
N ARG A 338 15.15 0.56 1.70
CA ARG A 338 14.40 1.14 2.82
C ARG A 338 14.37 2.65 2.66
N VAL A 339 13.20 3.26 2.83
CA VAL A 339 13.03 4.71 2.74
C VAL A 339 12.52 5.26 4.06
N ALA A 340 13.24 6.25 4.58
CA ALA A 340 12.85 7.03 5.75
C ALA A 340 12.72 8.51 5.38
N LEU A 341 11.82 9.21 6.07
CA LEU A 341 11.66 10.66 5.92
C LEU A 341 12.15 11.37 7.18
N ARG A 342 12.74 12.54 7.01
CA ARG A 342 13.15 13.39 8.13
C ARG A 342 11.95 13.72 9.01
N GLY A 343 12.11 13.56 10.32
CA GLY A 343 11.06 13.79 11.31
C GLY A 343 10.19 12.58 11.63
N LEU A 344 10.30 11.48 10.89
CA LEU A 344 9.56 10.25 11.20
C LEU A 344 10.44 9.25 11.97
N PRO A 345 9.90 8.62 13.03
CA PRO A 345 10.62 7.61 13.81
C PRO A 345 10.52 6.20 13.21
N ILE A 346 10.01 6.08 11.98
CA ILE A 346 9.72 4.84 11.25
C ILE A 346 10.13 4.98 9.78
N PRO A 347 10.49 3.87 9.09
CA PRO A 347 10.54 3.87 7.63
C PRO A 347 9.12 3.88 7.05
N ILE A 348 8.93 4.51 5.90
CA ILE A 348 7.63 4.48 5.19
C ILE A 348 7.58 3.39 4.11
N TYR A 349 8.71 2.74 3.85
CA TYR A 349 8.86 1.69 2.86
C TYR A 349 10.08 0.82 3.22
N GLU A 350 9.92 -0.50 3.09
CA GLU A 350 10.98 -1.49 3.33
C GLU A 350 10.75 -2.79 2.55
N GLN A 351 11.69 -3.14 1.67
CA GLN A 351 11.85 -4.47 1.09
C GLN A 351 13.18 -5.05 1.59
N ALA A 352 13.12 -6.18 2.27
CA ALA A 352 14.26 -6.80 2.93
C ALA A 352 14.26 -8.32 2.75
N ILE A 353 15.45 -8.92 2.77
CA ILE A 353 15.64 -10.38 2.71
C ILE A 353 15.00 -11.03 3.94
N ALA A 354 15.15 -10.42 5.12
CA ALA A 354 14.53 -10.86 6.37
C ALA A 354 12.99 -10.86 6.32
N HIS A 355 12.39 -10.08 5.41
CA HIS A 355 10.94 -10.01 5.19
C HIS A 355 10.50 -10.85 3.99
N TYR A 356 11.41 -11.64 3.41
CA TYR A 356 11.20 -12.49 2.23
C TYR A 356 10.74 -11.75 0.97
N CYS A 357 10.95 -10.43 0.89
CA CYS A 357 10.52 -9.60 -0.22
C CYS A 357 11.63 -8.71 -0.83
N PRO A 358 12.89 -9.17 -0.96
CA PRO A 358 13.91 -8.37 -1.63
C PRO A 358 13.58 -8.19 -3.12
N ILE A 359 14.13 -7.15 -3.73
CA ILE A 359 14.08 -6.96 -5.19
C ILE A 359 15.03 -7.98 -5.83
N THR A 360 14.56 -8.74 -6.82
CA THR A 360 15.32 -9.86 -7.40
C THR A 360 15.24 -9.87 -8.92
N GLN A 361 14.15 -10.39 -9.49
CA GLN A 361 13.97 -10.54 -10.94
C GLN A 361 14.15 -9.22 -11.68
N GLU A 362 13.71 -8.12 -11.08
CA GLU A 362 13.84 -6.78 -11.64
C GLU A 362 15.29 -6.37 -11.84
N LEU A 363 16.23 -6.83 -11.00
CA LEU A 363 17.66 -6.51 -11.13
C LEU A 363 18.30 -7.12 -12.38
N THR A 364 17.71 -8.19 -12.92
CA THR A 364 18.24 -8.89 -14.10
C THR A 364 17.65 -8.38 -15.41
N ARG A 365 16.72 -7.43 -15.33
CA ARG A 365 16.09 -6.82 -16.50
C ARG A 365 16.97 -5.73 -17.08
N THR A 366 17.13 -5.76 -18.40
CA THR A 366 17.85 -4.72 -19.15
C THR A 366 16.92 -3.75 -19.86
N ASP A 367 15.62 -4.06 -19.93
CA ASP A 367 14.62 -3.30 -20.70
C ASP A 367 14.03 -2.12 -19.94
N LYS A 368 14.06 -2.14 -18.60
CA LYS A 368 13.43 -1.12 -17.76
C LYS A 368 14.25 -0.85 -16.49
N PRO A 369 14.22 0.39 -15.98
CA PRO A 369 14.76 0.70 -14.66
C PRO A 369 14.10 -0.15 -13.56
N VAL A 370 14.88 -0.50 -12.55
CA VAL A 370 14.42 -1.24 -11.36
C VAL A 370 13.64 -0.26 -10.48
N PRO A 371 12.34 -0.44 -10.26
CA PRO A 371 11.58 0.45 -9.39
C PRO A 371 12.04 0.29 -7.95
N LEU A 372 12.34 1.40 -7.27
CA LEU A 372 12.75 1.40 -5.86
C LEU A 372 11.61 1.87 -4.98
N PHE A 373 11.11 3.10 -5.18
CA PHE A 373 10.01 3.64 -4.38
C PHE A 373 9.39 4.86 -5.07
N THR A 374 8.13 5.15 -4.76
CA THR A 374 7.52 6.46 -5.05
C THR A 374 7.18 7.14 -3.74
N ALA A 375 7.88 8.23 -3.43
CA ALA A 375 7.55 9.07 -2.29
C ALA A 375 6.58 10.17 -2.71
N PHE A 376 5.61 10.48 -1.86
CA PHE A 376 4.81 11.69 -1.98
C PHE A 376 5.16 12.59 -0.81
N LEU A 377 5.57 13.81 -1.07
CA LEU A 377 6.12 14.71 -0.07
C LEU A 377 5.12 15.82 0.25
N ILE A 378 5.15 16.25 1.50
CA ILE A 378 4.30 17.31 2.04
C ILE A 378 5.24 18.43 2.53
N PRO A 379 5.61 19.40 1.67
CA PRO A 379 6.55 20.48 2.00
C PRO A 379 6.26 21.19 3.31
N ARG A 380 5.00 21.57 3.52
CA ARG A 380 4.49 22.21 4.75
C ARG A 380 4.65 21.38 6.04
N ASN A 381 4.92 20.08 5.95
CA ASN A 381 5.25 19.23 7.10
C ASN A 381 6.76 19.19 7.36
N SER A 382 7.56 20.03 6.69
CA SER A 382 9.02 20.10 6.90
C SER A 382 9.33 20.50 8.33
N VAL A 383 10.14 19.69 9.02
CA VAL A 383 10.60 19.96 10.40
C VAL A 383 11.39 21.27 10.51
N SER A 384 12.00 21.72 9.42
CA SER A 384 12.79 22.95 9.35
C SER A 384 12.00 24.20 8.96
N ASP A 385 10.67 24.09 8.76
CA ASP A 385 9.78 25.17 8.33
C ASP A 385 10.22 25.92 7.05
N ASP A 386 11.09 25.30 6.25
CA ASP A 386 11.65 25.84 5.01
C ASP A 386 11.04 25.20 3.76
N ASN A 387 10.00 24.36 3.94
CA ASN A 387 9.38 23.53 2.90
C ASN A 387 10.31 22.49 2.27
N THR A 388 11.54 22.32 2.77
CA THR A 388 12.46 21.30 2.28
C THR A 388 12.05 19.94 2.82
N CYS A 389 11.74 19.02 1.91
CA CYS A 389 11.49 17.63 2.24
C CYS A 389 12.78 16.82 2.12
N ARG A 390 13.15 16.16 3.22
CA ARG A 390 14.30 15.26 3.24
C ARG A 390 13.88 13.81 3.34
N TYR A 391 14.49 12.96 2.52
CA TYR A 391 14.37 11.51 2.62
C TYR A 391 15.74 10.83 2.52
N ALA A 392 15.83 9.62 3.07
CA ALA A 392 16.99 8.76 2.96
C ALA A 392 16.57 7.43 2.34
N LEU A 393 17.21 7.04 1.23
CA LEU A 393 17.06 5.77 0.55
C LEU A 393 18.26 4.88 0.88
N ARG A 394 18.05 3.82 1.64
CA ARG A 394 19.04 2.75 1.82
C ARG A 394 19.00 1.81 0.63
N LEU A 395 20.16 1.44 0.11
CA LEU A 395 20.33 0.33 -0.82
C LEU A 395 21.32 -0.66 -0.19
N ALA A 396 21.02 -1.96 -0.25
CA ALA A 396 21.97 -3.01 0.13
C ALA A 396 21.87 -4.20 -0.82
N LEU A 397 22.93 -4.43 -1.60
CA LEU A 397 23.02 -5.53 -2.54
C LEU A 397 23.69 -6.73 -1.86
N HIS A 398 23.05 -7.89 -1.96
CA HIS A 398 23.60 -9.18 -1.55
C HIS A 398 23.83 -10.04 -2.79
N SER A 399 24.89 -10.85 -2.74
CA SER A 399 25.21 -11.86 -3.74
C SER A 399 25.21 -13.22 -3.06
N PHE A 400 24.70 -14.23 -3.75
CA PHE A 400 24.64 -15.60 -3.28
C PHE A 400 25.12 -16.54 -4.37
N THR A 401 25.96 -17.51 -4.02
CA THR A 401 26.41 -18.56 -4.93
C THR A 401 25.28 -19.55 -5.18
N LYS A 402 24.99 -19.85 -6.46
CA LYS A 402 24.11 -20.95 -6.88
C LYS A 402 24.85 -22.27 -6.66
N GLN A 403 24.73 -22.86 -5.47
CA GLN A 403 25.28 -24.18 -5.19
C GLN A 403 24.24 -25.27 -5.44
N GLU A 404 24.63 -26.36 -6.13
CA GLU A 404 23.72 -27.50 -6.34
C GLU A 404 23.70 -28.50 -5.18
N THR A 405 24.71 -28.56 -4.29
CA THR A 405 24.81 -29.69 -3.33
C THR A 405 25.54 -29.49 -1.99
N ASN A 406 26.24 -28.38 -1.66
CA ASN A 406 27.10 -28.34 -0.44
C ASN A 406 27.10 -27.01 0.36
N TRP A 407 25.99 -26.74 1.06
CA TRP A 407 25.73 -25.59 1.95
C TRP A 407 26.77 -25.25 3.05
N LEU A 408 27.82 -26.04 3.25
CA LEU A 408 28.79 -25.92 4.37
C LEU A 408 30.17 -25.35 3.99
N ARG A 409 30.45 -25.06 2.71
CA ARG A 409 31.79 -24.65 2.25
C ARG A 409 31.77 -23.46 1.29
N ASP A 410 31.06 -22.39 1.67
CA ASP A 410 31.17 -21.13 0.93
C ASP A 410 32.29 -20.24 1.50
N HIS A 411 33.00 -19.53 0.62
CA HIS A 411 34.10 -18.63 0.96
C HIS A 411 33.63 -17.17 1.14
N HIS A 412 32.32 -16.90 1.03
CA HIS A 412 31.73 -15.58 1.26
C HIS A 412 30.81 -15.58 2.48
N LEU A 413 30.60 -14.40 3.07
CA LEU A 413 29.67 -14.19 4.17
C LEU A 413 28.31 -13.78 3.60
N ASP A 414 27.40 -14.75 3.39
CA ASP A 414 26.07 -14.56 2.80
C ASP A 414 25.23 -13.45 3.48
N GLN A 415 25.47 -13.22 4.78
CA GLN A 415 24.74 -12.22 5.57
C GLN A 415 25.30 -10.79 5.44
N VAL A 416 26.43 -10.61 4.78
CA VAL A 416 27.03 -9.28 4.59
C VAL A 416 26.73 -8.80 3.16
N PRO A 417 26.10 -7.62 2.99
CA PRO A 417 25.90 -7.08 1.65
C PRO A 417 27.25 -6.85 0.96
N VAL A 418 27.34 -7.19 -0.32
CA VAL A 418 28.51 -6.87 -1.16
C VAL A 418 28.68 -5.36 -1.33
N TRP A 419 27.58 -4.60 -1.17
CA TRP A 419 27.58 -3.14 -1.05
C TRP A 419 26.32 -2.65 -0.35
N SER A 420 26.45 -1.63 0.50
CA SER A 420 25.30 -0.90 1.02
C SER A 420 25.64 0.56 1.28
N ASP A 421 24.68 1.47 1.06
CA ASP A 421 24.80 2.88 1.40
C ASP A 421 23.43 3.55 1.54
N TYR A 422 23.41 4.81 2.00
CA TYR A 422 22.23 5.68 2.03
C TYR A 422 22.42 6.86 1.09
N LEU A 423 21.48 7.03 0.16
CA LEU A 423 21.31 8.27 -0.59
C LEU A 423 20.40 9.21 0.21
N ILE A 424 20.95 10.31 0.70
CA ILE A 424 20.21 11.34 1.42
C ILE A 424 19.90 12.46 0.44
N THR A 425 18.62 12.82 0.30
CA THR A 425 18.17 13.81 -0.67
C THR A 425 17.25 14.84 -0.02
N ASP A 426 17.52 16.11 -0.32
CA ASP A 426 16.63 17.24 -0.06
C ASP A 426 15.92 17.62 -1.36
N VAL A 427 14.61 17.84 -1.28
CA VAL A 427 13.76 18.32 -2.37
C VAL A 427 12.96 19.51 -1.88
N ALA A 428 13.01 20.60 -2.64
CA ALA A 428 12.22 21.80 -2.39
C ALA A 428 11.64 22.34 -3.71
N GLU A 429 10.47 22.97 -3.63
CA GLU A 429 9.88 23.70 -4.75
C GLU A 429 10.52 25.10 -4.85
N SER A 430 10.92 25.53 -6.05
CA SER A 430 11.57 26.81 -6.31
C SER A 430 11.08 27.38 -7.64
N ASN A 431 10.44 28.55 -7.62
CA ASN A 431 9.96 29.27 -8.81
C ASN A 431 9.19 28.41 -9.83
N SER A 432 8.22 27.61 -9.36
CA SER A 432 7.44 26.67 -10.19
C SER A 432 8.26 25.54 -10.83
N THR A 433 9.46 25.29 -10.31
CA THR A 433 10.34 24.15 -10.63
C THR A 433 10.77 23.44 -9.33
N TYR A 434 11.67 22.47 -9.43
CA TYR A 434 12.20 21.74 -8.29
C TYR A 434 13.71 21.96 -8.16
N GLU A 435 14.16 22.14 -6.92
CA GLU A 435 15.56 22.06 -6.56
C GLU A 435 15.79 20.82 -5.70
N ALA A 436 16.84 20.08 -6.03
CA ALA A 436 17.24 18.91 -5.26
C ALA A 436 18.73 18.96 -4.92
N LYS A 437 19.07 18.49 -3.73
CA LYS A 437 20.45 18.24 -3.28
C LYS A 437 20.56 16.81 -2.80
N TYR A 438 21.72 16.22 -2.96
CA TYR A 438 21.96 14.86 -2.50
C TYR A 438 23.35 14.68 -1.90
N SER A 439 23.52 13.61 -1.15
CA SER A 439 24.83 13.03 -0.79
C SER A 439 24.67 11.56 -0.49
N TRP A 440 25.70 10.78 -0.81
CA TRP A 440 25.85 9.43 -0.27
C TRP A 440 26.39 9.54 1.16
N ASN A 441 25.79 8.79 2.09
CA ASN A 441 26.13 8.87 3.50
C ASN A 441 27.58 8.41 3.79
N SER A 442 28.15 7.56 2.93
CA SER A 442 29.57 7.22 2.95
C SER A 442 30.50 8.41 2.70
N ASP A 443 30.03 9.44 1.98
CA ASP A 443 30.79 10.65 1.66
C ASP A 443 30.47 11.79 2.65
N LYS A 444 29.18 12.11 2.80
CA LYS A 444 28.68 13.22 3.63
C LYS A 444 27.32 12.85 4.25
N LYS A 445 27.13 13.20 5.53
CA LYS A 445 25.87 12.98 6.26
C LYS A 445 24.72 13.90 5.84
N GLU A 446 25.05 15.04 5.21
CA GLU A 446 24.10 16.07 4.82
C GLU A 446 24.14 16.23 3.29
N PRO A 447 22.98 16.45 2.63
CA PRO A 447 22.91 16.62 1.18
C PRO A 447 23.51 17.98 0.76
N VAL A 448 24.76 17.96 0.31
CA VAL A 448 25.50 19.18 -0.10
C VAL A 448 25.64 19.34 -1.61
N THR A 449 25.52 18.25 -2.37
CA THR A 449 25.71 18.26 -3.82
C THR A 449 24.42 18.67 -4.52
N LYS A 450 24.45 19.77 -5.27
CA LYS A 450 23.30 20.16 -6.11
C LYS A 450 23.07 19.09 -7.18
N LEU A 451 21.85 18.57 -7.23
CA LEU A 451 21.41 17.71 -8.31
C LEU A 451 20.99 18.61 -9.47
N ASN A 452 21.49 18.33 -10.67
CA ASN A 452 21.14 19.08 -11.87
C ASN A 452 20.19 18.25 -12.74
N PRO A 453 19.15 18.87 -13.35
CA PRO A 453 18.26 18.16 -14.24
C PRO A 453 18.97 17.74 -15.53
N THR A 454 18.55 16.63 -16.12
CA THR A 454 19.01 16.19 -17.43
C THR A 454 18.10 16.71 -18.55
N SER A 455 18.50 16.46 -19.79
CA SER A 455 17.69 16.73 -21.00
C SER A 455 16.39 15.92 -21.08
N GLU A 456 16.20 14.90 -20.21
CA GLU A 456 14.91 14.18 -20.09
C GLU A 456 13.85 15.01 -19.34
N SER A 457 14.27 16.08 -18.65
CA SER A 457 13.33 16.95 -17.94
C SER A 457 12.41 17.65 -18.93
N THR A 458 11.14 17.70 -18.60
CA THR A 458 10.10 18.36 -19.40
C THR A 458 9.38 19.40 -18.54
N SER A 459 8.48 20.17 -19.15
CA SER A 459 7.63 21.10 -18.40
C SER A 459 6.83 20.33 -17.33
N GLY A 460 7.15 20.56 -16.05
CA GLY A 460 6.48 19.93 -14.91
C GLY A 460 7.09 18.62 -14.39
N VAL A 461 8.10 18.06 -15.07
CA VAL A 461 8.83 16.87 -14.62
C VAL A 461 10.33 17.12 -14.63
N TYR A 462 10.91 17.15 -13.44
CA TYR A 462 12.34 17.25 -13.21
C TYR A 462 12.94 15.84 -13.18
N VAL A 463 13.91 15.55 -14.05
CA VAL A 463 14.58 14.24 -14.12
C VAL A 463 16.06 14.43 -13.86
N ALA A 464 16.61 13.64 -12.94
CA ALA A 464 18.04 13.64 -12.66
C ALA A 464 18.57 12.25 -12.29
N TYR A 465 19.89 12.10 -12.36
CA TYR A 465 20.58 10.86 -12.06
C TYR A 465 21.66 11.09 -11.01
N VAL A 466 21.72 10.19 -10.04
CA VAL A 466 22.76 10.13 -9.02
C VAL A 466 23.60 8.88 -9.26
N SER A 467 24.83 9.07 -9.72
CA SER A 467 25.80 7.98 -9.84
C SER A 467 26.06 7.33 -8.48
N LEU A 468 26.22 6.01 -8.47
CA LEU A 468 26.63 5.30 -7.26
C LEU A 468 28.07 5.68 -6.86
N PRO A 469 28.46 5.56 -5.57
CA PRO A 469 29.85 5.68 -5.15
C PRO A 469 30.72 4.60 -5.82
N GLU A 470 32.05 4.78 -5.82
CA GLU A 470 33.00 3.85 -6.46
C GLU A 470 32.77 2.38 -6.05
N ARG A 471 32.47 2.14 -4.77
CA ARG A 471 32.16 0.79 -4.26
C ARG A 471 30.87 0.22 -4.82
N GLY A 472 29.83 1.04 -5.01
CA GLY A 472 28.58 0.62 -5.62
C GLY A 472 28.74 0.33 -7.11
N GLN A 473 29.50 1.18 -7.82
CA GLN A 473 29.79 0.98 -9.25
C GLN A 473 30.53 -0.34 -9.52
N LYS A 474 31.42 -0.76 -8.62
CA LYS A 474 32.16 -2.03 -8.76
C LYS A 474 31.24 -3.27 -8.78
N VAL A 475 30.08 -3.21 -8.13
CA VAL A 475 29.16 -4.34 -7.99
C VAL A 475 27.89 -4.22 -8.85
N LEU A 476 27.43 -3.00 -9.12
CA LEU A 476 26.20 -2.75 -9.90
C LEU A 476 26.48 -2.24 -11.33
N GLY A 477 27.74 -1.99 -11.69
CA GLY A 477 28.12 -1.45 -12.99
C GLY A 477 28.54 0.03 -12.91
N THR A 478 29.46 0.44 -13.78
CA THR A 478 30.03 1.81 -13.78
C THR A 478 29.02 2.88 -14.16
N ASN A 479 28.00 2.51 -14.94
CA ASN A 479 26.94 3.42 -15.39
C ASN A 479 25.70 3.38 -14.50
N ALA A 480 25.71 2.54 -13.45
CA ALA A 480 24.58 2.40 -12.54
C ALA A 480 24.32 3.71 -11.80
N ALA A 481 23.05 4.12 -11.77
CA ALA A 481 22.64 5.36 -11.16
C ALA A 481 21.23 5.26 -10.60
N VAL A 482 20.97 5.95 -9.50
CA VAL A 482 19.62 6.20 -9.02
C VAL A 482 19.03 7.31 -9.89
N ARG A 483 17.98 6.99 -10.64
CA ARG A 483 17.17 7.95 -11.39
C ARG A 483 16.08 8.50 -10.49
N LEU A 484 15.96 9.82 -10.45
CA LEU A 484 14.97 10.57 -9.70
C LEU A 484 14.06 11.31 -10.68
N GLU A 485 12.76 11.13 -10.56
CA GLU A 485 11.75 11.96 -11.24
C GLU A 485 10.94 12.70 -10.21
N ILE A 486 10.96 14.02 -10.28
CA ILE A 486 10.23 14.92 -9.37
C ILE A 486 9.17 15.64 -10.19
N SER A 487 7.91 15.53 -9.77
CA SER A 487 6.78 16.15 -10.44
C SER A 487 5.75 16.63 -9.43
N GLN A 488 4.83 17.46 -9.89
CA GLN A 488 3.72 17.88 -9.04
C GLN A 488 2.78 16.70 -8.83
N TRP A 489 2.30 16.54 -7.60
CA TRP A 489 1.26 15.58 -7.28
C TRP A 489 -0.08 16.30 -7.11
N GLN A 490 -1.02 16.03 -8.03
CA GLN A 490 -2.39 16.53 -7.98
C GLN A 490 -3.34 15.37 -8.13
#